data_AF-A0A932M9V6-F1
#
_entry.id   AF-A0A932M9V6-F1
#
_cell.length_a   1.000
_cell.length_b   1.000
_cell.length_c   1.000
_cell.angle_alpha   90.00
_cell.angle_beta   90.00
_cell.angle_gamma   90.00
#
_symmetry.space_group_name_H-M   'P 1'
#
loop_
_entity.id
_entity.type
_entity.pdbx_description
1 polymer ?
#
loop_
_entity_poly.entity_id
_entity_poly.type
_entity_poly.pdbx_seq_one_letter_code
_entity_poly.pdbx_strand_id
1 'polypeptide(L)'
;MAAREQFGAAFIYDAVQKKAILWGKTESGAEVQLELVHRNDDDSHDALLMVGKKEKTKFVLREDEVEYRDGGFQLKQPSVRIVVDNVSAAKFRGFTKGNVPTPDIPSETLP
;
A
#
# COMPACT_ATOMS: atom_id res chain seq x y z
N MET A 1 14.87 6.11 -1.86
CA MET A 1 14.49 7.00 -0.74
C MET A 1 13.76 8.27 -1.18
N ALA A 2 13.90 8.72 -2.44
CA ALA A 2 13.33 9.99 -2.93
C ALA A 2 11.79 10.17 -2.80
N ALA A 3 10.98 9.13 -3.00
CA ALA A 3 9.51 9.30 -2.99
C ALA A 3 8.94 9.60 -1.59
N ARG A 4 9.45 8.96 -0.53
CA ARG A 4 9.00 9.16 0.86
C ARG A 4 9.26 10.59 1.35
N GLU A 5 10.39 11.18 0.94
CA GLU A 5 10.79 12.53 1.34
C GLU A 5 10.09 13.63 0.54
N GLN A 6 9.75 13.38 -0.73
CA GLN A 6 9.06 14.37 -1.57
C GLN A 6 7.63 14.68 -1.12
N PHE A 7 6.95 13.73 -0.47
CA PHE A 7 5.53 13.88 -0.11
C PHE A 7 5.24 13.85 1.39
N GLY A 8 6.24 13.52 2.23
CA GLY A 8 6.05 13.35 3.67
C GLY A 8 5.01 12.27 4.05
N ALA A 9 4.58 11.47 3.08
CA ALA A 9 3.48 10.52 3.21
C ALA A 9 4.01 9.10 3.34
N ALA A 10 3.40 8.32 4.24
CA ALA A 10 3.72 6.91 4.41
C ALA A 10 3.09 6.06 3.30
N PHE A 11 2.05 6.53 2.61
CA PHE A 11 1.44 5.87 1.44
C PHE A 11 1.57 6.74 0.18
N ILE A 12 2.04 6.14 -0.91
CA ILE A 12 2.14 6.76 -2.24
C ILE A 12 1.57 5.81 -3.28
N TYR A 13 0.82 6.36 -4.25
CA TYR A 13 0.43 5.65 -5.45
C TYR A 13 1.14 6.25 -6.65
N ASP A 14 1.88 5.42 -7.38
CA ASP A 14 2.54 5.78 -8.64
C ASP A 14 1.64 5.32 -9.79
N ALA A 15 0.91 6.28 -10.38
CA ALA A 15 -0.03 6.03 -11.47
C ALA A 15 0.65 5.57 -12.77
N VAL A 16 1.92 5.94 -12.98
CA VAL A 16 2.69 5.57 -14.19
C VAL A 16 3.01 4.08 -14.13
N GLN A 17 3.47 3.61 -12.98
CA GLN A 17 3.80 2.19 -12.77
C GLN A 17 2.60 1.37 -12.26
N LYS A 18 1.44 2.02 -12.03
CA LYS A 18 0.23 1.43 -11.44
C LYS A 18 0.51 0.67 -10.14
N LYS A 19 1.45 1.17 -9.33
CA LYS A 19 1.88 0.53 -8.08
C LYS A 19 1.57 1.40 -6.88
N ALA A 20 1.17 0.79 -5.78
CA ALA A 20 1.07 1.47 -4.49
C ALA A 20 2.25 1.07 -3.61
N ILE A 21 2.82 2.03 -2.88
CA ILE A 21 3.90 1.79 -1.94
C ILE A 21 3.49 2.39 -0.60
N LEU A 22 3.52 1.56 0.43
CA LEU A 22 3.33 1.94 1.81
C LEU A 22 4.63 1.71 2.59
N TRP A 23 5.10 2.74 3.27
CA TRP A 23 6.14 2.67 4.28
C TRP A 23 5.52 2.74 5.67
N GLY A 24 6.04 1.95 6.58
CA GLY A 24 5.61 1.94 7.97
C GLY A 24 6.70 1.38 8.88
N LYS A 25 6.31 0.98 10.08
CA LYS A 25 7.16 0.26 11.01
C LYS A 25 6.47 -0.98 11.55
N THR A 26 7.23 -2.00 11.92
CA THR A 26 6.71 -3.09 12.77
C THR A 26 6.49 -2.59 14.20
N GLU A 27 5.83 -3.39 15.03
CA GLU A 27 5.76 -3.15 16.49
C GLU A 27 7.14 -3.11 17.16
N SER A 28 8.11 -3.84 16.63
CA SER A 28 9.51 -3.82 17.09
C SER A 28 10.29 -2.59 16.62
N GLY A 29 9.66 -1.69 15.84
CA GLY A 29 10.27 -0.47 15.33
C GLY A 29 11.11 -0.64 14.05
N ALA A 30 11.15 -1.85 13.47
CA ALA A 30 11.84 -2.10 12.20
C ALA A 30 11.10 -1.42 11.04
N GLU A 31 11.84 -0.84 10.09
CA GLU A 31 11.23 -0.25 8.90
C GLU A 31 10.56 -1.32 8.04
N VAL A 32 9.36 -1.01 7.57
CA VAL A 32 8.56 -1.86 6.68
C VAL A 32 8.25 -1.09 5.41
N GLN A 33 8.31 -1.77 4.27
CA GLN A 33 7.81 -1.29 3.00
C GLN A 33 6.94 -2.37 2.36
N LEU A 34 5.69 -2.04 2.07
CA LEU A 34 4.74 -2.90 1.37
C LEU A 34 4.45 -2.28 0.01
N GLU A 35 4.72 -3.03 -1.05
CA GLU A 35 4.43 -2.62 -2.42
C GLU A 35 3.29 -3.48 -2.98
N LEU A 36 2.28 -2.86 -3.56
CA LEU A 36 1.25 -3.53 -4.37
C LEU A 36 1.58 -3.26 -5.83
N VAL A 37 2.02 -4.30 -6.54
CA VAL A 37 2.64 -4.19 -7.87
C VAL A 37 1.64 -4.39 -8.99
N HIS A 38 0.67 -5.30 -8.79
CA HIS A 38 -0.34 -5.65 -9.78
C HIS A 38 -1.66 -5.95 -9.08
N ARG A 39 -2.77 -5.62 -9.74
CA ARG A 39 -4.12 -6.03 -9.33
C ARG A 39 -4.57 -7.12 -10.29
N ASN A 40 -4.90 -8.29 -9.73
CA ASN A 40 -5.40 -9.46 -10.43
C ASN A 40 -6.90 -9.31 -10.76
N ASP A 41 -7.41 -10.18 -11.63
CA ASP A 41 -8.83 -10.18 -12.04
C ASP A 41 -9.79 -10.51 -10.89
N ASP A 42 -9.30 -11.16 -9.83
CA ASP A 42 -10.06 -11.48 -8.61
C ASP A 42 -9.97 -10.39 -7.53
N ASP A 43 -9.53 -9.18 -7.90
CA ASP A 43 -9.29 -8.02 -7.04
C ASP A 43 -8.16 -8.19 -6.00
N SER A 44 -7.47 -9.33 -5.99
CA SER A 44 -6.26 -9.51 -5.19
C SER A 44 -5.09 -8.70 -5.77
N HIS A 45 -4.09 -8.43 -4.92
CA HIS A 45 -2.91 -7.67 -5.32
C HIS A 45 -1.64 -8.51 -5.16
N ASP A 46 -0.79 -8.52 -6.17
CA ASP A 46 0.57 -9.03 -6.02
C ASP A 46 1.37 -8.07 -5.14
N ALA A 47 1.76 -8.54 -3.97
CA ALA A 47 2.37 -7.74 -2.93
C ALA A 47 3.81 -8.16 -2.64
N LEU A 48 4.64 -7.16 -2.35
CA LEU A 48 6.02 -7.31 -1.89
C LEU A 48 6.16 -6.64 -0.53
N LEU A 49 6.40 -7.43 0.52
CA LEU A 49 6.73 -6.93 1.84
C LEU A 49 8.24 -6.94 2.03
N MET A 50 8.79 -5.82 2.48
CA MET A 50 10.19 -5.67 2.85
C MET A 50 10.31 -5.24 4.31
N VAL A 51 10.98 -6.04 5.14
CA VAL A 51 11.24 -5.74 6.55
C VAL A 51 12.74 -5.56 6.79
N GLY A 52 13.13 -4.47 7.44
CA GLY A 52 14.50 -4.25 7.94
C GLY A 52 15.59 -4.29 6.86
N LYS A 53 15.27 -3.99 5.60
CA LYS A 53 16.14 -4.08 4.40
C LYS A 53 16.66 -5.48 4.04
N LYS A 54 16.28 -6.54 4.77
CA LYS A 54 16.87 -7.87 4.62
C LYS A 54 15.92 -8.94 4.12
N GLU A 55 14.62 -8.81 4.39
CA GLU A 55 13.64 -9.85 4.07
C GLU A 55 12.63 -9.33 3.06
N LYS A 56 12.58 -9.94 1.88
CA LYS A 56 11.58 -9.66 0.83
C LYS A 56 10.63 -10.85 0.75
N THR A 57 9.39 -10.66 1.14
CA THR A 57 8.34 -11.68 1.04
C THR A 57 7.39 -11.29 -0.07
N LYS A 58 7.24 -12.17 -1.07
CA LYS A 58 6.23 -12.02 -2.12
C LYS A 58 4.99 -12.80 -1.71
N PHE A 59 3.82 -12.21 -1.87
CA PHE A 59 2.55 -12.85 -1.54
C PHE A 59 1.42 -12.18 -2.31
N VAL A 60 0.27 -12.83 -2.35
CA VAL A 60 -0.97 -12.25 -2.87
C VAL A 60 -1.70 -11.64 -1.67
N LEU A 61 -2.09 -10.38 -1.77
CA LEU A 61 -2.83 -9.67 -0.75
C LEU A 61 -4.29 -9.52 -1.16
N ARG A 62 -5.20 -10.04 -0.34
CA ARG A 62 -6.64 -9.80 -0.47
C ARG A 62 -7.15 -8.82 0.58
N GLU A 63 -8.31 -8.21 0.34
CA GLU A 63 -8.92 -7.28 1.30
C GLU A 63 -9.17 -7.95 2.66
N ASP A 64 -9.66 -9.20 2.65
CA ASP A 64 -9.97 -9.98 3.84
C ASP A 64 -8.72 -10.45 4.60
N GLU A 65 -7.53 -10.26 4.03
CA GLU A 65 -6.24 -10.53 4.66
C GLU A 65 -5.65 -9.32 5.40
N VAL A 66 -6.35 -8.18 5.37
CA VAL A 66 -5.96 -6.97 6.10
C VAL A 66 -6.94 -6.67 7.23
N GLU A 67 -6.43 -6.69 8.46
CA GLU A 67 -7.18 -6.26 9.64
C GLU A 67 -6.76 -4.84 10.05
N TYR A 68 -7.64 -3.86 9.85
CA TYR A 68 -7.39 -2.47 10.21
C TYR A 68 -7.61 -2.24 11.71
N ARG A 69 -6.66 -1.57 12.35
CA ARG A 69 -6.68 -1.25 13.80
C ARG A 69 -6.23 0.19 14.02
N ASP A 70 -6.45 0.72 15.21
CA ASP A 70 -5.92 2.04 15.55
C ASP A 70 -4.38 2.05 15.45
N GLY A 71 -3.85 3.05 14.74
CA GLY A 71 -2.41 3.22 14.50
C GLY A 71 -1.83 2.29 13.42
N GLY A 72 -2.65 1.65 12.58
CA GLY A 72 -2.17 0.94 11.40
C GLY A 72 -3.04 -0.23 10.96
N PHE A 73 -2.42 -1.34 10.60
CA PHE A 73 -3.14 -2.56 10.23
C PHE A 73 -2.26 -3.79 10.42
N GLN A 74 -2.89 -4.96 10.40
CA GLN A 74 -2.22 -6.25 10.48
C GLN A 74 -2.54 -7.07 9.24
N LEU A 75 -1.49 -7.57 8.60
CA LEU A 75 -1.58 -8.59 7.57
C LEU A 75 -1.79 -9.95 8.25
N LYS A 76 -2.71 -10.76 7.74
CA LYS A 76 -2.91 -12.14 8.22
C LYS A 76 -1.80 -13.05 7.70
N GLN A 77 -1.42 -12.89 6.43
CA GLN A 77 -0.32 -13.62 5.79
C GLN A 77 0.44 -12.69 4.83
N PRO A 78 1.76 -12.47 5.01
CA PRO A 78 2.55 -12.84 6.19
C PRO A 78 2.02 -12.12 7.45
N SER A 79 2.04 -12.79 8.61
CA SER A 79 1.50 -12.23 9.87
C SER A 79 2.39 -11.10 10.39
N VAL A 80 2.09 -9.86 10.00
CA VAL A 80 2.89 -8.67 10.31
C VAL A 80 1.97 -7.50 10.61
N ARG A 81 2.20 -6.85 11.76
CA ARG A 81 1.56 -5.58 12.08
C ARG A 81 2.40 -4.42 11.55
N ILE A 82 1.76 -3.58 10.75
CA ILE A 82 2.34 -2.39 10.13
C ILE A 82 1.73 -1.17 10.80
N VAL A 83 2.56 -0.44 11.55
CA VAL A 83 2.24 0.81 12.23
C VAL A 83 2.46 1.96 11.25
N VAL A 84 1.40 2.70 10.97
CA VAL A 84 1.36 3.88 10.09
C VAL A 84 0.34 4.87 10.62
N ASP A 85 0.42 6.11 10.16
CA ASP A 85 -0.60 7.11 10.49
C ASP A 85 -1.98 6.74 9.91
N ASN A 86 -3.04 7.28 10.52
CA ASN A 86 -4.42 6.96 10.16
C ASN A 86 -4.77 7.36 8.71
N VAL A 87 -4.13 8.40 8.16
CA VAL A 87 -4.38 8.86 6.79
C VAL A 87 -3.80 7.85 5.79
N SER A 88 -2.57 7.40 6.02
CA SER A 88 -1.91 6.38 5.20
C SER A 88 -2.64 5.04 5.27
N ALA A 89 -3.10 4.63 6.46
CA ALA A 89 -3.93 3.43 6.62
C ALA A 89 -5.26 3.53 5.84
N ALA A 90 -5.94 4.68 5.89
CA ALA A 90 -7.18 4.91 5.16
C ALA A 90 -6.98 4.89 3.64
N LYS A 91 -5.88 5.49 3.13
CA LYS A 91 -5.54 5.44 1.70
C LYS A 91 -5.25 4.02 1.23
N PHE A 92 -4.49 3.25 2.01
CA PHE A 92 -4.21 1.84 1.73
C PHE A 92 -5.52 1.02 1.70
N ARG A 93 -6.44 1.28 2.63
CA ARG A 93 -7.77 0.68 2.63
C ARG A 93 -8.59 1.01 1.39
N GLY A 94 -8.60 2.28 0.98
CA GLY A 94 -9.29 2.69 -0.26
C GLY A 94 -8.73 1.95 -1.48
N PHE A 95 -7.40 1.87 -1.57
CA PHE A 95 -6.73 1.20 -2.68
C PHE A 95 -7.03 -0.30 -2.74
N THR A 96 -6.92 -1.01 -1.60
CA THR A 96 -7.19 -2.46 -1.51
C THR A 96 -8.66 -2.82 -1.72
N LYS A 97 -9.60 -1.91 -1.43
CA LYS A 97 -11.03 -2.06 -1.70
C LYS A 97 -11.45 -1.80 -3.15
N GLY A 98 -10.51 -1.47 -4.03
CA GLY A 98 -10.83 -1.07 -5.39
C GLY A 98 -11.39 0.35 -5.53
N ASN A 99 -11.41 1.15 -4.46
CA ASN A 99 -11.58 2.61 -4.53
C ASN A 99 -10.25 3.25 -4.92
N VAL A 100 -9.68 2.84 -6.05
CA VAL A 100 -8.65 3.63 -6.71
C VAL A 100 -9.36 4.91 -7.14
N PRO A 101 -8.99 6.11 -6.65
CA PRO A 101 -9.50 7.33 -7.24
C PRO A 101 -9.09 7.27 -8.71
N THR A 102 -10.06 7.09 -9.59
CA THR A 102 -9.88 7.31 -11.01
C THR A 102 -9.29 8.70 -11.10
N PRO A 103 -8.06 8.88 -11.61
CA PRO A 103 -7.63 10.23 -11.96
C PRO A 103 -8.68 10.73 -12.94
N ASP A 104 -9.40 11.80 -12.57
CA ASP A 104 -10.23 12.55 -13.49
C ASP A 104 -9.29 13.01 -14.60
N ILE A 105 -9.24 12.24 -15.69
CA ILE A 105 -8.65 12.71 -16.93
C ILE A 105 -9.61 13.81 -17.38
N PRO A 106 -9.21 15.09 -17.40
CA PRO A 106 -10.04 16.08 -18.06
C PRO A 106 -10.21 15.61 -19.49
N SER A 107 -11.44 15.26 -19.87
CA SER A 107 -11.79 15.12 -21.27
C SER A 107 -11.66 16.51 -21.87
N GLU A 108 -10.52 16.77 -22.51
CA GLU A 108 -10.49 17.78 -23.57
C GLU A 108 -11.49 17.31 -24.63
N THR A 109 -12.70 17.83 -24.54
CA THR A 109 -13.67 17.82 -25.63
C THR A 109 -12.96 18.33 -26.88
N LEU A 110 -12.81 17.44 -27.86
CA LEU A 110 -12.41 17.74 -29.23
C LEU A 110 -13.22 18.93 -29.77
N PRO A 111 -12.60 19.95 -30.39
CA PRO A 111 -13.23 20.69 -31.46
C PRO A 111 -13.28 19.86 -32.76
#